data_AF-A0A517THB2-F1
#
_entry.id   AF-A0A517THB2-F1
#
_cell.length_a   1.000
_cell.length_b   1.000
_cell.length_c   1.000
_cell.angle_alpha   90.00
_cell.angle_beta   90.00
_cell.angle_gamma   90.00
#
_symmetry.space_group_name_H-M   'P 1'
#
loop_
_entity.id
_entity.type
_entity.pdbx_description
1 polymer ?
#
loop_
_entity_poly.entity_id
_entity_poly.type
_entity_poly.pdbx_seq_one_letter_code
_entity_poly.pdbx_strand_id
1 'polypeptide(L)'
;MMIWQRIALLMIALAAAPAGAHPEYQRAFLDRYTKGVGADKDFRKLARKAKCNVCHQGKEDRTNYNRYGEAFLSRLAEADRLSEEHKKDKEKVAAAIELVAGLSTDPDDPAAPTFGSLIAEGTLPGGPLDEVKKEPAEN
;
A
#
# COMPACT_ATOMS: atom_id res chain seq x y z
N MET A 1 16.54 58.59 -13.69
CA MET A 1 16.60 57.70 -12.51
C MET A 1 15.18 57.35 -12.13
N MET A 2 14.75 56.10 -12.32
CA MET A 2 13.72 55.36 -11.57
C MET A 2 13.37 54.10 -12.36
N ILE A 3 14.10 53.05 -12.02
CA ILE A 3 13.89 51.66 -12.41
C ILE A 3 12.73 51.17 -11.56
N TRP A 4 11.56 50.92 -12.12
CA TRP A 4 10.48 50.22 -11.40
C TRP A 4 10.31 48.82 -11.98
N GLN A 5 10.67 47.88 -11.11
CA GLN A 5 10.74 46.44 -11.25
C GLN A 5 9.53 45.83 -11.97
N ARG A 6 9.83 45.04 -13.01
CA ARG A 6 8.90 44.02 -13.52
C ARG A 6 8.88 42.87 -12.51
N ILE A 7 7.82 42.76 -11.71
CA ILE A 7 7.57 41.56 -10.92
C ILE A 7 7.02 40.51 -11.90
N ALA A 8 7.89 39.58 -12.33
CA ALA A 8 7.47 38.37 -13.02
C ALA A 8 7.08 37.35 -11.94
N LEU A 9 5.79 37.13 -11.74
CA LEU A 9 5.29 36.03 -10.91
C LEU A 9 5.55 34.71 -11.67
N LEU A 10 6.61 34.01 -11.29
CA LEU A 10 6.88 32.66 -11.77
C LEU A 10 5.95 31.69 -11.02
N MET A 11 4.79 31.41 -11.62
CA MET A 11 3.89 30.33 -11.16
C MET A 11 4.58 28.99 -11.45
N ILE A 12 5.28 28.45 -10.46
CA ILE A 12 5.79 27.08 -10.51
C ILE A 12 4.58 26.16 -10.32
N ALA A 13 4.02 25.68 -11.42
CA ALA A 13 3.07 24.58 -11.40
C ALA A 13 3.84 23.31 -10.97
N LEU A 14 3.70 22.91 -9.71
CA LEU A 14 4.05 21.56 -9.27
C LEU A 14 3.10 20.59 -10.00
N ALA A 15 3.53 20.07 -11.14
CA ALA A 15 2.88 18.93 -11.75
C ALA A 15 3.09 17.73 -10.80
N ALA A 16 2.07 17.38 -10.02
CA ALA A 16 2.05 16.11 -9.32
C ALA A 16 2.25 15.01 -10.37
N ALA A 17 3.34 14.25 -10.25
CA ALA A 17 3.57 13.12 -11.14
C ALA A 17 2.33 12.20 -11.06
N PRO A 18 1.80 11.71 -12.19
CA PRO A 18 0.67 10.79 -12.15
C PRO A 18 1.07 9.60 -11.29
N ALA A 19 0.29 9.32 -10.24
CA ALA A 19 0.45 8.12 -9.43
C ALA A 19 0.27 6.91 -10.35
N GLY A 20 1.39 6.37 -10.83
CA GLY A 20 1.39 5.23 -11.74
C GLY A 20 0.85 3.99 -11.04
N ALA A 21 0.17 3.13 -11.80
CA ALA A 21 -0.14 1.80 -11.28
C ALA A 21 1.17 1.03 -11.07
N HIS A 22 1.36 0.49 -9.86
CA HIS A 22 2.51 -0.33 -9.47
C HIS A 22 2.11 -1.83 -9.38
N PRO A 23 1.88 -2.52 -10.52
CA PRO A 23 1.44 -3.92 -10.52
C PRO A 23 2.44 -4.87 -9.85
N GLU A 24 3.71 -4.47 -9.72
CA GLU A 24 4.76 -5.19 -9.02
C GLU A 24 4.45 -5.42 -7.54
N TYR A 25 3.77 -4.49 -6.86
CA TYR A 25 3.42 -4.65 -5.45
C TYR A 25 2.36 -5.73 -5.26
N GLN A 26 1.34 -5.72 -6.11
CA GLN A 26 0.33 -6.78 -6.12
C GLN A 26 0.96 -8.13 -6.46
N ARG A 27 1.89 -8.15 -7.43
CA ARG A 27 2.61 -9.38 -7.79
C ARG A 27 3.42 -9.90 -6.61
N ALA A 28 4.16 -9.05 -5.91
CA ALA A 28 4.94 -9.46 -4.75
C ALA A 28 4.06 -10.05 -3.65
N PHE A 29 2.91 -9.42 -3.35
CA PHE A 29 1.93 -9.95 -2.41
C PHE A 29 1.41 -11.33 -2.82
N LEU A 30 0.97 -11.49 -4.07
CA LEU A 30 0.48 -12.76 -4.59
C LEU A 30 1.57 -13.83 -4.59
N ASP A 31 2.79 -13.45 -4.94
CA ASP A 31 3.93 -14.33 -4.97
C ASP A 31 4.26 -14.85 -3.57
N ARG A 32 4.14 -13.99 -2.55
CA ARG A 32 4.42 -14.35 -1.17
C ARG A 32 3.37 -15.24 -0.52
N TYR A 33 2.09 -14.96 -0.75
CA TYR A 33 0.99 -15.59 0.00
C TYR A 33 0.13 -16.55 -0.80
N THR A 34 0.32 -16.66 -2.12
CA THR A 34 -0.53 -17.51 -2.97
C THR A 34 0.23 -18.52 -3.83
N LYS A 35 1.57 -18.49 -3.79
CA LYS A 35 2.43 -19.50 -4.41
C LYS A 35 2.95 -20.45 -3.34
N GLY A 36 3.06 -21.73 -3.69
CA GLY A 36 3.57 -22.77 -2.79
C GLY A 36 2.64 -23.97 -2.71
N VAL A 37 3.23 -25.12 -2.34
CA VAL A 37 2.48 -26.34 -2.01
C VAL A 37 1.76 -26.08 -0.68
N GLY A 38 0.45 -26.31 -0.63
CA GLY A 38 -0.35 -26.07 0.58
C GLY A 38 -0.90 -24.65 0.74
N ALA A 39 -0.66 -23.73 -0.20
CA ALA A 39 -1.31 -22.42 -0.19
C ALA A 39 -2.83 -22.58 -0.30
N ASP A 40 -3.57 -21.91 0.59
CA ASP A 40 -5.02 -22.02 0.65
C ASP A 40 -5.67 -21.58 -0.67
N LYS A 41 -6.54 -22.43 -1.22
CA LYS A 41 -7.11 -22.23 -2.55
C LYS A 41 -8.11 -21.07 -2.57
N ASP A 42 -8.86 -20.91 -1.49
CA ASP A 42 -9.91 -19.91 -1.37
C ASP A 42 -9.31 -18.53 -1.12
N PHE A 43 -8.32 -18.45 -0.23
CA PHE A 43 -7.52 -17.26 -0.04
C PHE A 43 -6.81 -16.84 -1.31
N ARG A 44 -6.20 -17.78 -2.05
CA ARG A 44 -5.57 -17.47 -3.35
C ARG A 44 -6.58 -16.86 -4.33
N LYS A 45 -7.81 -17.38 -4.38
CA LYS A 45 -8.88 -16.85 -5.24
C LYS A 45 -9.31 -15.45 -4.75
N LEU A 46 -9.45 -15.27 -3.44
CA LEU A 46 -9.80 -14.01 -2.80
C LEU A 46 -8.75 -12.93 -3.08
N ALA A 47 -7.47 -13.22 -2.82
CA ALA A 47 -6.34 -12.31 -3.05
C ALA A 47 -6.24 -11.88 -4.54
N ARG A 48 -6.46 -12.81 -5.48
CA ARG A 48 -6.51 -12.47 -6.91
C ARG A 48 -7.72 -11.60 -7.28
N LYS A 49 -8.87 -11.84 -6.65
CA LYS A 49 -10.10 -11.05 -6.84
C LYS A 49 -9.97 -9.64 -6.25
N ALA A 50 -9.20 -9.49 -5.17
CA ALA A 50 -9.03 -8.22 -4.47
C ALA A 50 -8.35 -7.15 -5.34
N LYS A 51 -7.39 -7.52 -6.19
CA LYS A 51 -6.64 -6.60 -7.07
C LYS A 51 -6.03 -5.44 -6.27
N CYS A 52 -6.30 -4.19 -6.67
CA CYS A 52 -5.84 -2.99 -5.98
C CYS A 52 -6.37 -2.91 -4.54
N ASN A 53 -7.51 -3.55 -4.24
CA ASN A 53 -8.12 -3.50 -2.90
C ASN A 53 -7.38 -4.35 -1.86
N VAL A 54 -6.21 -4.92 -2.19
CA VAL A 54 -5.30 -5.43 -1.16
C VAL A 54 -4.72 -4.27 -0.35
N CYS A 55 -4.38 -3.14 -1.00
CA CYS A 55 -3.81 -1.96 -0.36
C CYS A 55 -4.73 -0.73 -0.39
N HIS A 56 -5.65 -0.66 -1.35
CA HIS A 56 -6.54 0.49 -1.53
C HIS A 56 -7.91 0.27 -0.90
N GLN A 57 -8.52 1.36 -0.44
CA GLN A 57 -9.90 1.44 0.01
C GLN A 57 -10.74 2.08 -1.09
N GLY A 58 -11.95 1.57 -1.31
CA GLY A 58 -12.86 2.10 -2.32
C GLY A 58 -12.48 1.71 -3.76
N LYS A 59 -13.28 2.21 -4.69
CA LYS A 59 -13.17 1.92 -6.12
C LYS A 59 -12.86 3.15 -6.96
N GLU A 60 -13.31 4.31 -6.51
CA GLU A 60 -13.26 5.57 -7.26
C GLU A 60 -11.89 6.22 -7.18
N ASP A 61 -11.37 6.41 -5.97
CA ASP A 61 -10.08 7.05 -5.74
C ASP A 61 -9.01 6.04 -5.30
N ARG A 62 -7.92 5.97 -6.05
CA ARG A 62 -6.77 5.10 -5.78
C ARG A 62 -5.70 5.76 -4.89
N THR A 63 -5.97 6.95 -4.37
CA THR A 63 -5.18 7.55 -3.30
C THR A 63 -5.69 7.16 -1.91
N ASN A 64 -6.90 6.59 -1.83
CA ASN A 64 -7.43 6.00 -0.61
C ASN A 64 -6.75 4.66 -0.32
N TYR A 65 -6.02 4.59 0.78
CA TYR A 65 -5.39 3.37 1.27
C TYR A 65 -6.23 2.75 2.38
N ASN A 66 -6.29 1.42 2.41
CA ASN A 66 -6.74 0.73 3.61
C ASN A 66 -5.59 0.69 4.63
N ARG A 67 -5.86 0.24 5.86
CA ARG A 67 -4.84 0.19 6.93
C ARG A 67 -3.58 -0.57 6.55
N TYR A 68 -3.71 -1.66 5.81
CA TYR A 68 -2.56 -2.41 5.30
C TYR A 68 -1.75 -1.59 4.29
N GLY A 69 -2.42 -0.89 3.37
CA GLY A 69 -1.77 0.00 2.39
C GLY A 69 -1.01 1.14 3.05
N GLU A 70 -1.59 1.78 4.06
CA GLU A 70 -0.93 2.82 4.86
C GLU A 70 0.34 2.29 5.53
N ALA A 71 0.23 1.15 6.21
CA ALA A 71 1.36 0.50 6.86
C ALA A 71 2.46 0.11 5.85
N PHE A 72 2.06 -0.42 4.69
CA PHE A 72 2.98 -0.80 3.63
C PHE A 72 3.74 0.39 3.04
N LEU A 73 3.05 1.50 2.74
CA LEU A 73 3.71 2.72 2.26
C LEU A 73 4.64 3.32 3.30
N SER A 74 4.25 3.31 4.58
CA SER A 74 5.09 3.80 5.67
C SER A 74 6.42 3.03 5.72
N ARG A 75 6.39 1.70 5.59
CA ARG A 75 7.59 0.85 5.57
C ARG A 75 8.43 1.00 4.30
N LEU A 76 7.80 1.20 3.13
CA LEU A 76 8.53 1.50 1.92
C LEU A 76 9.27 2.84 2.02
N ALA A 77 8.61 3.89 2.54
CA ALA A 77 9.22 5.20 2.71
C ALA A 77 10.38 5.17 3.74
N GLU A 78 10.26 4.38 4.80
CA GLU A 78 11.34 4.12 5.75
C GLU A 78 12.53 3.42 5.07
N ALA A 79 12.27 2.37 4.28
CA ALA A 79 13.31 1.65 3.55
C ALA A 79 14.02 2.52 2.50
N ASP A 80 13.30 3.41 1.83
CA ASP A 80 13.89 4.35 0.86
C ASP A 80 14.74 5.44 1.52
N ARG A 81 14.33 5.93 2.70
CA ARG A 81 15.15 6.87 3.49
C ARG A 81 16.45 6.25 3.98
N LEU A 82 16.51 4.93 4.12
CA LEU A 82 17.65 4.20 4.67
C LEU A 82 18.61 3.62 3.61
N SER A 83 18.29 3.70 2.31
CA SER A 83 19.17 3.17 1.25
C SER A 83 19.72 4.27 0.33
N GLU A 84 21.02 4.54 0.41
CA GLU A 84 21.76 5.40 -0.54
C GLU A 84 21.88 4.77 -1.95
N GLU A 85 21.54 3.49 -2.08
CA GLU A 85 21.59 2.74 -3.32
C GLU A 85 20.18 2.20 -3.60
N HIS A 86 19.57 2.60 -4.72
CA HIS A 86 18.27 2.08 -5.21
C HIS A 86 18.36 0.60 -5.62
N LYS A 87 18.85 -0.25 -4.72
CA LYS A 87 18.98 -1.69 -4.92
C LYS A 87 17.58 -2.29 -4.95
N LYS A 88 17.15 -2.55 -6.19
CA LYS A 88 16.09 -3.44 -6.66
C LYS A 88 14.79 -3.37 -5.85
N ASP A 89 13.85 -2.55 -6.33
CA ASP A 89 12.47 -2.38 -5.80
C ASP A 89 11.80 -3.68 -5.34
N LYS A 90 12.08 -4.81 -6.00
CA LYS A 90 11.53 -6.12 -5.64
C LYS A 90 11.94 -6.62 -4.25
N GLU A 91 13.21 -6.49 -3.87
CA GLU A 91 13.71 -6.96 -2.56
C GLU A 91 13.16 -6.07 -1.44
N LYS A 92 13.13 -4.75 -1.67
CA LYS A 92 12.52 -3.78 -0.75
C LYS A 92 11.03 -4.05 -0.54
N VAL A 93 10.28 -4.26 -1.62
CA VAL A 93 8.85 -4.58 -1.57
C VAL A 93 8.61 -5.88 -0.82
N ALA A 94 9.40 -6.92 -1.08
CA ALA A 94 9.29 -8.19 -0.36
C ALA A 94 9.57 -8.01 1.14
N ALA A 95 10.64 -7.29 1.50
CA ALA A 95 10.97 -7.00 2.89
C ALA A 95 9.88 -6.17 3.58
N ALA A 96 9.32 -5.15 2.91
CA ALA A 96 8.22 -4.36 3.44
C ALA A 96 6.96 -5.22 3.67
N ILE A 97 6.63 -6.15 2.76
CA ILE A 97 5.53 -7.09 2.94
C ILE A 97 5.74 -7.95 4.20
N GLU A 98 6.95 -8.47 4.44
CA GLU A 98 7.24 -9.24 5.66
C GLU A 98 7.14 -8.40 6.93
N LEU A 99 7.71 -7.19 6.92
CA LEU A 99 7.67 -6.29 8.08
C LEU A 99 6.24 -5.90 8.44
N VAL A 100 5.42 -5.57 7.44
CA VAL A 100 4.01 -5.22 7.65
C VAL A 100 3.22 -6.40 8.18
N ALA A 101 3.54 -7.63 7.76
CA ALA A 101 2.86 -8.81 8.28
C ALA A 101 2.93 -8.93 9.81
N GLY A 102 4.00 -8.42 10.44
CA GLY A 102 4.16 -8.42 11.89
C GLY A 102 3.47 -7.26 12.63
N LEU A 103 2.84 -6.32 11.92
CA LEU A 103 2.18 -5.17 12.54
C LEU A 103 0.73 -5.49 12.92
N SER A 104 0.28 -4.90 14.03
CA SER A 104 -1.12 -4.92 14.43
C SER A 104 -1.98 -4.28 13.35
N THR A 105 -3.17 -4.83 13.13
CA THR A 105 -4.19 -4.22 12.25
C THR A 105 -4.78 -2.95 12.87
N ASP A 106 -4.67 -2.81 14.19
CA ASP A 106 -5.06 -1.63 14.95
C ASP A 106 -4.00 -1.36 16.04
N PRO A 107 -3.20 -0.28 15.94
CA PRO A 107 -2.17 0.03 16.93
C PRO A 107 -2.73 0.46 18.29
N ASP A 108 -4.00 0.88 18.35
CA ASP A 108 -4.65 1.35 19.56
C ASP A 108 -5.36 0.21 20.33
N ASP A 109 -5.55 -0.95 19.69
CA ASP A 109 -6.10 -2.16 20.29
C ASP A 109 -5.03 -3.25 20.47
N PRO A 110 -4.59 -3.54 21.70
CA PRO A 110 -3.58 -4.57 21.96
C PRO A 110 -4.07 -6.00 21.71
N ALA A 111 -5.37 -6.22 21.57
CA ALA A 111 -5.95 -7.52 21.20
C ALA A 111 -6.12 -7.69 19.69
N ALA A 112 -5.89 -6.64 18.89
CA ALA A 112 -6.02 -6.71 17.46
C ALA A 112 -5.01 -7.71 16.85
N PRO A 113 -5.43 -8.50 15.86
CA PRO A 113 -4.54 -9.44 15.19
C PRO A 113 -3.47 -8.70 14.40
N THR A 114 -2.41 -9.41 14.04
CA THR A 114 -1.45 -8.89 13.05
C THR A 114 -2.00 -9.05 11.63
N PHE A 115 -1.50 -8.26 10.68
CA PHE A 115 -1.82 -8.45 9.26
C PHE A 115 -1.46 -9.86 8.78
N GLY A 116 -0.35 -10.42 9.25
CA GLY A 116 0.08 -11.78 8.94
C GLY A 116 -0.86 -12.84 9.50
N SER A 117 -1.39 -12.64 10.71
CA SER A 117 -2.38 -13.51 11.32
C SER A 117 -3.67 -13.55 10.49
N LEU A 118 -4.19 -12.39 10.06
CA LEU A 118 -5.36 -12.35 9.17
C LEU A 118 -5.13 -13.12 7.87
N ILE A 119 -3.96 -12.96 7.24
CA ILE A 119 -3.60 -13.66 6.01
C ILE A 119 -3.52 -15.18 6.25
N ALA A 120 -2.94 -15.61 7.38
CA ALA A 120 -2.86 -17.02 7.75
C ALA A 120 -4.25 -17.64 7.98
N GLU A 121 -5.21 -16.85 8.45
CA GLU A 121 -6.62 -17.22 8.62
C GLU A 121 -7.43 -17.16 7.30
N GLY A 122 -6.80 -16.80 6.17
CA GLY A 122 -7.46 -16.72 4.87
C GLY A 122 -8.24 -15.42 4.64
N THR A 123 -7.94 -14.37 5.39
CA THR A 123 -8.55 -13.04 5.27
C THR A 123 -7.58 -12.05 4.61
N LEU A 124 -8.10 -11.08 3.85
CA LEU A 124 -7.24 -10.02 3.29
C LEU A 124 -6.72 -9.12 4.43
N PRO A 125 -5.49 -8.60 4.33
CA PRO A 125 -4.93 -7.79 5.40
C PRO A 125 -5.62 -6.42 5.56
N GLY A 126 -6.29 -5.93 4.50
CA GLY A 126 -7.13 -4.74 4.56
C GLY A 126 -8.54 -4.98 5.12
N GLY A 127 -8.86 -6.21 5.55
CA GLY A 127 -10.20 -6.62 5.99
C GLY A 127 -11.05 -7.26 4.89
N PRO A 128 -12.33 -7.59 5.18
CA PRO A 128 -13.24 -8.25 4.23
C PRO A 128 -13.38 -7.48 2.92
N LEU A 129 -13.29 -8.16 1.77
CA LEU A 129 -13.21 -7.52 0.44
C LEU A 129 -14.39 -6.59 0.13
N ASP A 130 -15.57 -6.90 0.64
CA ASP A 130 -16.78 -6.08 0.53
C ASP A 130 -16.66 -4.78 1.34
N GLU A 131 -16.07 -4.84 2.53
CA GLU A 131 -15.77 -3.65 3.35
C GLU A 131 -14.69 -2.79 2.68
N VAL A 132 -13.59 -3.39 2.21
CA VAL A 132 -12.50 -2.63 1.55
C VAL A 132 -12.94 -1.95 0.26
N LYS A 133 -14.06 -2.37 -0.32
CA LYS A 133 -14.64 -1.82 -1.55
C LYS A 133 -15.60 -0.65 -1.32
N LYS A 134 -16.00 -0.40 -0.08
CA LYS A 134 -16.79 0.79 0.27
C LYS A 134 -15.85 2.00 0.18
N GLU A 135 -16.35 3.14 -0.30
CA GLU A 135 -15.55 4.36 -0.21
C GLU A 135 -15.30 4.69 1.27
N PRO A 136 -14.15 5.28 1.62
CA PRO A 136 -13.96 5.78 2.98
C PRO A 136 -15.05 6.81 3.30
N ALA A 137 -15.40 6.93 4.59
CA ALA A 137 -16.27 8.01 5.02
C ALA A 137 -15.66 9.35 4.57
N GLU A 138 -16.47 10.23 3.98
CA GLU A 138 -16.02 11.57 3.63
C GLU A 138 -15.51 12.26 4.91
N ASN A 139 -14.26 12.71 4.86
CA ASN A 139 -13.62 13.44 5.97
C ASN A 139 -13.98 14.93 5.92
#